data_AF-A0A2K5YME2-F1
#
_entry.id   AF-A0A2K5YME2-F1
#
_cell.length_a   1.000
_cell.length_b   1.000
_cell.length_c   1.000
_cell.angle_alpha   90.00
_cell.angle_beta   90.00
_cell.angle_gamma   90.00
#
_symmetry.space_group_name_H-M   'P 1'
#
loop_
_entity.id
_entity.type
_entity.pdbx_description
1 polymer ?
#
loop_
_entity_poly.entity_id
_entity_poly.type
_entity_poly.pdbx_seq_one_letter_code
_entity_poly.pdbx_strand_id
1 'polypeptide(L)'
;MCDLRRPAAGGMMDLAYVCEWEKWSKSTHCPSVPLACAWSCRNLIAFTMDLRSDDQDLTRMIHILDTEHPWDLHSIPSEHREAITCLEWDQSGSRLLSADADGQIKCWSMADHLANSWESSVGSLVEGDPIVALSWLHNGVKLALHVEKVRGSSFN
;
A
#
# COMPACT_ATOMS: atom_id res chain seq x y z
N MET A 1 -22.91 21.62 -16.91
CA MET A 1 -24.22 22.04 -17.45
C MET A 1 -24.00 22.28 -18.93
N CYS A 2 -24.44 21.35 -19.79
CA CYS A 2 -24.08 21.32 -21.21
C CYS A 2 -25.28 21.80 -22.05
N ASP A 3 -25.11 22.88 -22.82
CA ASP A 3 -26.14 23.42 -23.70
C ASP A 3 -26.21 22.64 -25.02
N LEU A 4 -27.42 22.17 -25.38
CA LEU A 4 -27.69 21.38 -26.58
C LEU A 4 -28.25 22.28 -27.69
N ARG A 5 -27.50 22.50 -28.78
CA ARG A 5 -28.05 22.97 -30.06
C ARG A 5 -27.89 21.88 -31.11
N ARG A 6 -28.98 21.55 -31.82
CA ARG A 6 -28.99 20.60 -32.94
C ARG A 6 -28.49 21.26 -34.23
N PRO A 7 -27.61 20.62 -35.03
CA PRO A 7 -27.30 21.08 -36.38
C PRO A 7 -28.16 20.39 -37.46
N ALA A 8 -28.36 21.08 -38.58
CA ALA A 8 -29.04 20.61 -39.78
C ALA A 8 -28.07 19.90 -40.74
N ALA A 9 -28.62 19.02 -41.58
CA ALA A 9 -27.93 18.03 -42.40
C ALA A 9 -27.05 18.57 -43.55
N GLY A 10 -25.88 17.96 -43.76
CA GLY A 10 -25.03 18.10 -44.95
C GLY A 10 -23.70 17.36 -44.77
N GLY A 11 -23.37 16.42 -45.67
CA GLY A 11 -22.34 15.40 -45.45
C GLY A 11 -20.91 15.89 -45.21
N MET A 12 -20.37 15.48 -44.05
CA MET A 12 -18.96 15.24 -43.73
C MET A 12 -18.99 14.34 -42.48
N MET A 13 -18.10 13.37 -42.32
CA MET A 13 -17.98 12.69 -41.02
C MET A 13 -17.39 13.72 -40.03
N ASP A 14 -18.24 14.56 -39.47
CA ASP A 14 -17.87 15.49 -38.43
C ASP A 14 -17.59 14.67 -37.17
N LEU A 15 -16.35 14.74 -36.72
CA LEU A 15 -15.88 14.22 -35.45
C LEU A 15 -16.70 14.86 -34.33
N ALA A 16 -17.80 14.21 -33.94
CA ALA A 16 -18.80 14.77 -33.03
C ALA A 16 -18.28 14.90 -31.58
N TYR A 17 -17.17 14.23 -31.27
CA TYR A 17 -16.51 14.30 -29.98
C TYR A 17 -15.02 13.99 -30.14
N VAL A 18 -14.17 14.77 -29.47
CA VAL A 18 -12.78 14.41 -29.16
C VAL A 18 -12.69 14.36 -27.65
N CYS A 19 -12.45 13.18 -27.09
CA CYS A 19 -12.02 13.07 -25.71
C CYS A 19 -10.51 13.31 -25.67
N GLU A 20 -10.10 14.56 -25.49
CA GLU A 20 -8.74 14.86 -25.06
C GLU A 20 -8.64 14.42 -23.60
N TRP A 21 -8.13 13.22 -23.37
CA TRP A 21 -7.70 12.83 -22.04
C TRP A 21 -6.50 13.69 -21.67
N GLU A 22 -6.51 14.25 -20.46
CA GLU A 22 -5.31 14.88 -19.93
C GLU A 22 -4.16 13.87 -20.02
N LYS A 23 -3.06 14.29 -20.66
CA LYS A 23 -1.86 13.47 -20.70
C LYS A 23 -1.43 13.29 -19.24
N TRP A 24 -1.55 12.07 -18.75
CA TRP A 24 -1.06 11.70 -17.43
C TRP A 24 0.38 12.22 -17.31
N SER A 25 0.66 12.95 -16.25
CA SER A 25 2.03 13.31 -15.93
C SER A 25 2.84 12.03 -15.89
N LYS A 26 4.10 12.09 -16.35
CA LYS A 26 5.00 10.95 -16.21
C LYS A 26 5.07 10.63 -14.71
N SER A 27 4.62 9.44 -14.33
CA SER A 27 4.73 8.98 -12.94
C SER A 27 6.21 8.93 -12.59
N THR A 28 6.59 9.66 -11.55
CA THR A 28 7.91 9.58 -10.89
C THR A 28 8.01 8.36 -9.99
N HIS A 29 6.87 7.71 -9.69
CA HIS A 29 6.86 6.47 -8.95
C HIS A 29 7.21 5.29 -9.85
N CYS A 30 8.09 4.42 -9.35
CA CYS A 30 8.45 3.15 -9.93
C CYS A 30 8.34 2.04 -8.87
N PRO A 31 7.98 0.79 -9.23
CA PRO A 31 7.99 -0.30 -8.28
C PRO A 31 9.38 -0.48 -7.66
N SER A 32 9.44 -0.69 -6.34
CA SER A 32 10.70 -1.06 -5.69
C SER A 32 11.16 -2.42 -6.18
N VAL A 33 12.49 -2.60 -6.26
CA VAL A 33 13.11 -3.88 -6.59
C VAL A 33 14.06 -4.26 -5.45
N PRO A 34 13.76 -5.31 -4.65
CA PRO A 34 12.56 -6.15 -4.68
C PRO A 34 11.28 -5.41 -4.26
N LEU A 35 10.12 -5.93 -4.69
CA LEU A 35 8.82 -5.47 -4.22
C LEU A 35 8.46 -6.25 -2.95
N ALA A 36 8.27 -5.56 -1.83
CA ALA A 36 7.70 -6.15 -0.63
C ALA A 36 6.23 -5.72 -0.50
N CYS A 37 5.37 -6.64 -0.08
CA CYS A 37 3.98 -6.35 0.25
C CYS A 37 3.49 -7.25 1.39
N ALA A 38 2.53 -6.75 2.15
CA ALA A 38 1.91 -7.46 3.26
C ALA A 38 0.45 -7.03 3.45
N TRP A 39 -0.41 -7.96 3.85
CA TRP A 39 -1.82 -7.70 4.13
C TRP A 39 -2.12 -7.91 5.61
N SER A 40 -2.75 -6.91 6.24
CA SER A 40 -3.18 -6.96 7.63
C SER A 40 -4.58 -7.58 7.81
N CYS A 41 -4.95 -7.91 9.05
CA CYS A 41 -6.31 -8.31 9.38
C CYS A 41 -7.34 -7.17 9.40
N ARG A 42 -6.93 -5.92 9.12
CA ARG A 42 -7.80 -4.73 9.03
C ARG A 42 -8.08 -4.32 7.59
N ASN A 43 -7.95 -5.23 6.62
CA ASN A 43 -8.13 -4.92 5.20
C ASN A 43 -7.14 -3.87 4.65
N LEU A 44 -6.01 -3.66 5.34
CA LEU A 44 -4.94 -2.78 4.89
C LEU A 44 -3.87 -3.58 4.15
N ILE A 45 -3.48 -3.10 2.96
CA ILE A 45 -2.36 -3.61 2.18
C ILE A 45 -1.21 -2.61 2.30
N ALA A 46 -0.06 -3.08 2.77
CA ALA A 46 1.19 -2.34 2.69
C ALA A 46 2.01 -2.84 1.50
N PHE A 47 2.62 -1.94 0.73
CA PHE A 47 3.52 -2.29 -0.35
C PHE A 47 4.57 -1.20 -0.58
N THR A 48 5.71 -1.58 -1.16
CA THR A 48 6.83 -0.68 -1.40
C THR A 48 6.78 -0.11 -2.81
N MET A 49 7.01 1.20 -2.95
CA MET A 49 7.35 1.81 -4.23
C MET A 49 8.49 2.79 -4.01
N ASP A 50 9.24 3.07 -5.08
CA ASP A 50 10.28 4.07 -5.05
C ASP A 50 9.80 5.32 -5.79
N LEU A 51 10.07 6.49 -5.21
CA LEU A 51 9.85 7.78 -5.82
C LEU A 51 11.17 8.30 -6.36
N ARG A 52 11.25 8.47 -7.68
CA ARG A 52 12.42 9.02 -8.36
C ARG A 52 12.31 10.53 -8.49
N SER A 53 13.24 11.24 -7.87
CA SER A 53 13.39 12.69 -8.03
C SER A 53 14.08 13.03 -9.36
N ASP A 54 13.93 14.28 -9.81
CA ASP A 54 14.64 14.82 -10.99
C ASP A 54 16.17 14.74 -10.82
N ASP A 55 16.65 14.85 -9.58
CA ASP A 55 18.08 14.73 -9.21
C ASP A 55 18.60 13.29 -9.21
N GLN A 56 17.78 12.31 -9.65
CA GLN A 56 18.04 10.87 -9.59
C GLN A 56 18.10 10.26 -8.18
N ASP A 57 17.84 11.05 -7.15
CA ASP A 57 17.64 10.55 -5.79
C ASP A 57 16.40 9.64 -5.74
N LEU A 58 16.56 8.51 -5.04
CA LEU A 58 15.53 7.49 -4.89
C LEU A 58 15.01 7.54 -3.46
N THR A 59 13.75 7.95 -3.29
CA THR A 59 13.08 7.90 -1.99
C THR A 59 12.29 6.60 -1.90
N ARG A 60 12.63 5.76 -0.93
CA ARG A 60 11.90 4.52 -0.64
C ARG A 60 10.60 4.87 0.07
N MET A 61 9.47 4.55 -0.53
CA MET A 61 8.14 4.82 0.00
C MET A 61 7.47 3.52 0.45
N ILE A 62 6.74 3.60 1.55
CA ILE A 62 5.78 2.57 1.96
C ILE A 62 4.39 3.14 1.69
N HIS A 63 3.62 2.41 0.91
CA HIS A 63 2.24 2.73 0.61
C HIS A 63 1.31 1.84 1.41
N ILE A 64 0.25 2.42 1.96
CA ILE A 64 -0.79 1.74 2.72
C ILE A 64 -2.13 2.05 2.07
N LEU A 65 -2.88 1.00 1.76
CA LEU A 65 -4.15 1.05 1.06
C LEU A 65 -5.22 0.30 1.84
N ASP A 66 -6.38 0.91 2.04
CA ASP A 66 -7.59 0.21 2.47
C ASP A 66 -8.28 -0.42 1.25
N THR A 67 -8.53 -1.74 1.29
CA THR A 67 -9.24 -2.43 0.21
C THR A 67 -10.71 -2.03 0.07
N GLU A 68 -11.33 -1.48 1.13
CA GLU A 68 -12.71 -0.97 1.08
C GLU A 68 -12.79 0.42 0.44
N HIS A 69 -11.72 1.20 0.59
CA HIS A 69 -11.58 2.56 0.07
C HIS A 69 -10.30 2.67 -0.78
N PRO A 70 -10.22 2.00 -1.94
CA PRO A 70 -8.98 1.90 -2.72
C PRO A 70 -8.49 3.23 -3.31
N TRP A 71 -9.29 4.29 -3.20
CA TRP A 71 -8.90 5.66 -3.55
C TRP A 71 -8.09 6.35 -2.44
N ASP A 72 -8.17 5.87 -1.20
CA ASP A 72 -7.45 6.41 -0.05
C ASP A 72 -6.09 5.73 0.09
N LEU A 73 -5.17 6.11 -0.81
CA LEU A 73 -3.77 5.66 -0.77
C LEU A 73 -2.94 6.56 0.15
N HIS A 74 -2.33 5.97 1.16
CA HIS A 74 -1.44 6.68 2.08
C HIS A 74 0.01 6.36 1.74
N SER A 75 0.84 7.39 1.61
CA SER A 75 2.24 7.25 1.20
C SER A 75 3.16 7.81 2.27
N ILE A 76 4.09 7.00 2.74
CA ILE A 76 4.99 7.33 3.85
C ILE A 76 6.43 7.28 3.35
N PRO A 77 7.23 8.35 3.52
CA PRO A 77 8.66 8.28 3.27
C PRO A 77 9.29 7.37 4.32
N SER A 78 9.91 6.28 3.88
CA SER A 78 10.33 5.24 4.79
C SER A 78 11.64 5.55 5.53
N GLU A 79 12.44 6.48 4.99
CA GLU A 79 13.81 6.81 5.41
C GLU A 79 14.80 5.62 5.38
N HIS A 80 14.42 4.49 4.78
CA HIS A 80 15.33 3.39 4.48
C HIS A 80 16.38 3.84 3.47
N ARG A 81 17.62 3.43 3.69
CA ARG A 81 18.75 3.75 2.80
C ARG A 81 18.78 2.83 1.60
N GLU A 82 18.42 1.58 1.83
CA GLU A 82 18.42 0.53 0.82
C GLU A 82 17.01 0.01 0.51
N ALA A 83 16.93 -0.90 -0.46
CA ALA A 83 15.67 -1.49 -0.85
C ALA A 83 15.02 -2.22 0.32
N ILE A 84 13.75 -1.93 0.56
CA ILE A 84 12.95 -2.61 1.58
C ILE A 84 12.67 -4.03 1.08
N THR A 85 13.18 -5.01 1.80
CA THR A 85 13.10 -6.44 1.45
C THR A 85 11.94 -7.13 2.17
N CYS A 86 11.51 -6.60 3.31
CA CYS A 86 10.52 -7.22 4.19
C CYS A 86 9.50 -6.20 4.70
N LEU A 87 8.23 -6.60 4.73
CA LEU A 87 7.12 -5.89 5.37
C LEU A 87 6.29 -6.88 6.18
N GLU A 88 5.92 -6.54 7.41
CA GLU A 88 5.10 -7.43 8.25
C GLU A 88 4.20 -6.68 9.23
N TRP A 89 2.90 -6.97 9.14
CA TRP A 89 1.88 -6.44 10.04
C TRP A 89 1.89 -7.15 11.39
N ASP A 90 1.62 -6.41 12.46
CA ASP A 90 1.35 -7.01 13.76
C ASP A 90 -0.03 -7.69 13.78
N GLN A 91 -0.27 -8.57 14.77
CA GLN A 91 -1.54 -9.31 14.89
C GLN A 91 -2.80 -8.43 14.92
N SER A 92 -2.66 -7.16 15.30
CA SER A 92 -3.77 -6.24 15.36
C SER A 92 -3.99 -5.55 14.01
N GLY A 93 -2.94 -5.33 13.22
CA GLY A 93 -2.95 -4.54 12.00
C GLY A 93 -2.84 -3.03 12.26
N SER A 94 -2.28 -2.60 13.39
CA SER A 94 -2.02 -1.16 13.68
C SER A 94 -0.55 -0.83 13.70
N ARG A 95 0.32 -1.84 13.60
CA ARG A 95 1.76 -1.66 13.49
C ARG A 95 2.31 -2.46 12.34
N LEU A 96 3.33 -1.91 11.70
CA LEU A 96 4.01 -2.49 10.56
C LEU A 96 5.52 -2.47 10.81
N LEU A 97 6.19 -3.60 10.61
CA LEU A 97 7.64 -3.66 10.52
C LEU A 97 8.06 -3.53 9.06
N SER A 98 9.13 -2.79 8.84
CA SER A 98 9.86 -2.76 7.57
C SER A 98 11.34 -3.04 7.82
N ALA A 99 11.99 -3.72 6.89
CA ALA A 99 13.44 -3.85 6.90
C ALA A 99 14.04 -3.74 5.50
N ASP A 100 15.27 -3.24 5.42
CA ASP A 100 16.01 -3.09 4.17
C ASP A 100 17.19 -4.05 4.03
N ALA A 101 17.81 -4.00 2.84
CA ALA A 101 18.97 -4.81 2.48
C ALA A 101 20.27 -4.42 3.21
N ASP A 102 20.30 -3.31 3.95
CA ASP A 102 21.45 -2.85 4.75
C ASP A 102 21.28 -3.17 6.25
N GLY A 103 20.22 -3.89 6.62
CA GLY A 103 19.98 -4.28 7.99
C GLY A 103 19.22 -3.26 8.83
N GLN A 104 18.71 -2.18 8.23
CA GLN A 104 17.86 -1.22 8.94
C GLN A 104 16.48 -1.83 9.13
N ILE A 105 15.94 -1.70 10.33
CA ILE A 105 14.60 -2.14 10.71
C ILE A 105 13.84 -0.94 11.28
N LYS A 106 12.61 -0.72 10.85
CA LYS A 106 11.73 0.33 11.36
C LYS A 106 10.37 -0.24 11.77
N CYS A 107 9.80 0.33 12.82
CA CYS A 107 8.47 0.01 13.33
C CYS A 107 7.54 1.22 13.20
N TRP A 108 6.53 1.07 12.35
CA TRP A 108 5.50 2.07 12.07
C TRP A 108 4.27 1.79 12.92
N SER A 109 3.63 2.84 13.42
CA SER A 109 2.37 2.75 14.17
C SER A 109 1.35 3.71 13.59
N MET A 110 0.09 3.26 13.55
CA MET A 110 -1.07 4.07 13.21
C MET A 110 -1.29 5.13 14.30
N ALA A 111 -1.09 6.41 13.98
CA ALA A 111 -1.27 7.51 14.92
C ALA A 111 -2.76 7.78 15.11
N ASP A 112 -3.18 8.02 16.36
CA ASP A 112 -4.57 8.29 16.75
C ASP A 112 -5.61 7.27 16.23
N HIS A 113 -5.18 6.04 15.93
CA HIS A 113 -5.99 5.00 15.29
C HIS A 113 -6.55 5.39 13.91
N LEU A 114 -5.87 6.28 13.19
CA LEU A 114 -6.24 6.74 11.85
C LEU A 114 -5.42 6.05 10.76
N ALA A 115 -6.08 5.44 9.78
CA ALA A 115 -5.41 4.66 8.72
C ALA A 115 -4.57 5.52 7.78
N ASN A 116 -4.83 6.83 7.80
CA ASN A 116 -4.14 7.83 7.02
C ASN A 116 -2.94 8.47 7.75
N SER A 117 -2.67 8.08 8.99
CA SER A 117 -1.62 8.68 9.80
C SER A 117 -0.70 7.60 10.37
N TRP A 118 0.58 7.65 9.99
CA TRP A 118 1.57 6.66 10.35
C TRP A 118 2.87 7.32 10.78
N GLU A 119 3.41 6.87 11.90
CA GLU A 119 4.62 7.41 12.48
C GLU A 119 5.63 6.29 12.77
N SER A 120 6.91 6.54 12.50
CA SER A 120 7.97 5.62 12.89
C SER A 120 8.27 5.80 14.38
N SER A 121 7.93 4.79 15.17
CA SER A 121 8.07 4.84 16.62
C SER A 121 9.46 4.41 17.10
N VAL A 122 10.05 3.41 16.44
CA VAL A 122 11.32 2.78 16.82
C VAL A 122 12.03 2.29 15.57
N GLY A 123 13.36 2.34 15.58
CA GLY A 123 14.21 1.72 14.58
C GLY A 123 15.41 1.02 15.19
N SER A 124 15.98 0.08 14.46
CA SER A 124 17.23 -0.62 14.78
C SER A 124 18.06 -0.78 13.52
N LEU A 125 19.36 -1.00 13.68
CA LEU A 125 20.29 -1.25 12.59
C LEU A 125 21.16 -2.45 12.97
N VAL A 126 21.18 -3.45 12.11
CA VAL A 126 22.11 -4.57 12.17
C VAL A 126 23.12 -4.36 11.04
N GLU A 127 24.37 -4.02 11.35
CA GLU A 127 25.32 -3.62 10.31
C GLU A 127 25.64 -4.76 9.34
N GLY A 128 25.43 -4.49 8.04
CA GLY A 128 26.05 -5.21 6.93
C GLY A 128 25.37 -6.51 6.48
N ASP A 129 24.30 -6.94 7.15
CA ASP A 129 23.58 -8.15 6.78
C ASP A 129 22.15 -7.83 6.28
N PRO A 130 21.75 -8.32 5.10
CA PRO A 130 20.41 -8.10 4.58
C PRO A 130 19.37 -8.83 5.44
N ILE A 131 18.32 -8.12 5.85
CA ILE A 131 17.20 -8.77 6.52
C ILE A 131 16.35 -9.52 5.49
N VAL A 132 16.22 -10.83 5.69
CA VAL A 132 15.47 -11.73 4.80
C VAL A 132 14.10 -12.11 5.33
N ALA A 133 13.87 -11.92 6.63
CA ALA A 133 12.62 -12.23 7.30
C ALA A 133 12.44 -11.38 8.56
N LEU A 134 11.20 -11.03 8.84
CA LEU A 134 10.75 -10.42 10.09
C LEU A 134 9.70 -11.36 10.71
N SER A 135 9.56 -11.31 12.03
CA SER A 135 8.41 -11.91 12.70
C SER A 135 8.02 -11.14 13.95
N TRP A 136 6.74 -10.85 14.13
CA TRP A 136 6.22 -10.40 15.41
C TRP A 136 6.18 -11.54 16.43
N LEU A 137 6.78 -11.32 17.61
CA LEU A 137 6.61 -12.22 18.75
C LEU A 137 5.26 -11.95 19.42
N HIS A 138 4.44 -12.99 19.49
CA HIS A 138 3.13 -12.94 20.14
C HIS A 138 3.23 -13.63 21.50
N ASN A 139 2.58 -13.06 22.52
CA ASN A 139 2.56 -13.59 23.88
C ASN A 139 1.71 -14.87 24.07
N GLY A 140 1.42 -15.61 23.01
CA GLY A 140 0.83 -16.94 23.08
C GLY A 140 -0.65 -17.01 23.47
N VAL A 141 -1.37 -15.89 23.56
CA VAL A 141 -2.83 -15.93 23.77
C VAL A 141 -3.51 -16.42 22.49
N LYS A 142 -3.70 -17.74 22.42
CA LYS A 142 -4.35 -18.41 21.31
C LYS A 142 -5.86 -18.14 21.38
N LEU A 143 -6.36 -17.25 20.53
CA LEU A 143 -7.80 -17.11 20.33
C LEU A 143 -8.31 -18.39 19.65
N ALA A 144 -8.93 -19.28 20.43
CA ALA A 144 -9.58 -20.46 19.89
C ALA A 144 -10.89 -20.02 19.19
N LEU A 145 -10.86 -19.90 17.86
CA LEU A 145 -12.07 -19.74 17.07
C LEU A 145 -12.82 -21.08 17.05
N HIS A 146 -13.94 -21.16 17.76
CA HIS A 146 -14.87 -22.26 17.63
C HIS A 146 -15.65 -22.08 16.33
N VAL A 147 -15.20 -22.75 15.26
CA VAL A 147 -15.99 -22.85 14.03
C VAL A 147 -17.13 -23.81 14.33
N GLU A 148 -18.31 -23.28 14.69
CA GLU A 148 -19.53 -24.07 14.68
C GLU A 148 -19.77 -24.50 13.23
N LYS A 149 -19.46 -25.77 12.96
CA LYS A 149 -19.83 -26.43 11.72
C LYS A 149 -21.36 -26.48 11.72
N VAL A 150 -22.00 -25.54 11.02
CA VAL A 150 -23.43 -25.61 10.71
C VAL A 150 -23.66 -26.96 10.04
N ARG A 151 -24.16 -27.93 10.82
CA ARG A 151 -24.55 -29.23 10.30
C ARG A 151 -25.73 -28.94 9.38
N GLY A 152 -25.54 -29.21 8.09
CA GLY A 152 -26.60 -29.11 7.11
C GLY A 152 -27.81 -29.90 7.59
N SER A 153 -28.90 -29.20 7.82
CA SER A 153 -30.20 -29.80 8.08
C SER A 153 -30.61 -30.53 6.81
N SER A 154 -30.41 -31.85 6.77
CA SER A 154 -31.08 -32.71 5.80
C SER A 154 -32.57 -32.69 6.14
N PHE A 155 -33.35 -31.94 5.36
CA PHE A 155 -34.80 -32.09 5.33
C PHE A 155 -35.11 -33.42 4.63
N ASN A 156 -35.79 -34.31 5.36
CA ASN A 156 -36.50 -35.47 4.81
C ASN A 156 -37.77 -35.04 4.10
#